data_AF-A0A0H2MAE9-F1
#
_entry.id   AF-A0A0H2MAE9-F1
#
_cell.length_a   1.000
_cell.length_b   1.000
_cell.length_c   1.000
_cell.angle_alpha   90.00
_cell.angle_beta   90.00
_cell.angle_gamma   90.00
#
_symmetry.space_group_name_H-M   'P 1'
#
loop_
_entity.id
_entity.type
_entity.pdbx_description
1 polymer ?
#
loop_
_entity_poly.entity_id
_entity_poly.type
_entity_poly.pdbx_seq_one_letter_code
_entity_poly.pdbx_strand_id
1 'polypeptide(L)'
;MTSGARLRPVKLQINNSGAWKDIAHFDAGNDVACMHVLDAAKTLGEIDAQRVQYRVVTEDALPEVLMTWSKDDGWKDVRHG
;
A
#
# COMPACT_ATOMS: atom_id res chain seq x y z
N MET A 1 10.86 21.17 23.20
CA MET A 1 11.63 20.15 22.45
C MET A 1 10.63 19.20 21.80
N THR A 2 10.15 19.54 20.60
CA THR A 2 9.27 18.65 19.82
C THR A 2 10.16 17.61 19.16
N SER A 3 10.08 16.36 19.64
CA SER A 3 10.71 15.23 18.98
C SER A 3 10.19 15.18 17.55
N GLY A 4 11.05 15.39 16.55
CA GLY A 4 10.66 15.31 15.15
C GLY A 4 10.22 13.89 14.86
N ALA A 5 8.93 13.67 14.59
CA ALA A 5 8.43 12.37 14.19
C ALA A 5 9.24 11.89 12.98
N ARG A 6 9.89 10.73 13.09
CA ARG A 6 10.62 10.14 11.95
C ARG A 6 9.59 9.76 10.90
N LEU A 7 9.73 10.34 9.70
CA LEU A 7 8.95 9.93 8.54
C LEU A 7 9.20 8.45 8.25
N ARG A 8 8.15 7.74 7.86
CA ARG A 8 8.16 6.34 7.43
C ARG A 8 7.57 6.28 6.01
N PRO A 9 8.32 6.74 4.99
CA PRO A 9 7.80 6.85 3.64
C PRO A 9 7.51 5.46 3.04
N VAL A 10 6.33 5.33 2.44
CA VAL A 10 5.85 4.11 1.79
C VAL A 10 5.09 4.44 0.50
N LYS A 11 4.96 3.46 -0.38
CA LYS A 11 4.24 3.56 -1.65
C LYS A 11 3.09 2.59 -1.72
N LEU A 12 1.99 3.01 -2.32
CA LEU A 12 0.97 2.12 -2.85
C LEU A 12 1.34 1.75 -4.28
N GLN A 13 1.36 0.44 -4.56
CA GLN A 13 1.55 -0.10 -5.90
C GLN A 13 0.32 -0.89 -6.35
N ILE A 14 0.06 -0.85 -7.66
CA ILE A 14 -1.00 -1.61 -8.34
C ILE A 14 -0.39 -2.61 -9.33
N ASN A 15 -1.00 -3.79 -9.44
CA ASN A 15 -0.77 -4.73 -10.53
C ASN A 15 -2.11 -5.07 -11.19
N ASN A 16 -2.33 -4.52 -12.38
CA ASN A 16 -3.49 -4.78 -13.22
C ASN A 16 -3.11 -5.29 -14.63
N SER A 17 -1.82 -5.52 -14.86
CA SER A 17 -1.28 -5.82 -16.20
C SER A 17 -0.03 -6.71 -16.15
N GLY A 18 0.18 -7.44 -15.05
CA GLY A 18 1.32 -8.33 -14.86
C GLY A 18 2.59 -7.64 -14.35
N ALA A 19 2.55 -6.34 -14.09
CA ALA A 19 3.66 -5.57 -13.53
C ALA A 19 3.17 -4.58 -12.46
N TRP A 20 3.99 -4.37 -11.43
CA TRP A 20 3.73 -3.43 -10.35
C TRP A 20 4.06 -1.99 -10.78
N LYS A 21 3.18 -1.05 -10.47
CA LYS A 21 3.34 0.38 -10.76
C LYS A 21 3.04 1.21 -9.51
N ASP A 22 3.85 2.23 -9.25
CA ASP A 22 3.63 3.20 -8.16
C ASP A 22 2.42 4.07 -8.50
N ILE A 23 1.49 4.24 -7.54
CA ILE A 23 0.30 5.09 -7.72
C ILE A 23 0.08 6.11 -6.60
N ALA A 24 0.71 5.93 -5.45
CA ALA A 24 0.71 6.93 -4.38
C ALA A 24 1.95 6.79 -3.49
N HIS A 25 2.37 7.91 -2.91
CA HIS A 25 3.42 8.03 -1.90
C HIS A 25 2.81 8.61 -0.64
N PHE A 26 3.07 8.02 0.53
CA PHE A 26 2.51 8.49 1.80
C PHE A 26 3.43 8.13 2.98
N ASP A 27 3.16 8.75 4.14
CA ASP A 27 3.89 8.45 5.37
C ASP A 27 3.10 7.45 6.20
N ALA A 28 3.68 6.28 6.46
CA ALA A 28 3.11 5.29 7.37
C ALA A 28 3.03 5.81 8.82
N GLY A 29 3.74 6.89 9.16
CA GLY A 29 3.61 7.71 10.37
C GLY A 29 2.28 8.45 10.52
N ASN A 30 1.52 8.61 9.43
CA ASN A 30 0.28 9.37 9.40
C ASN A 30 -0.93 8.43 9.21
N ASP A 31 -1.59 8.08 10.31
CA ASP A 31 -2.72 7.15 10.33
C ASP A 31 -3.87 7.57 9.40
N VAL A 32 -4.13 8.88 9.28
CA VAL A 32 -5.18 9.40 8.40
C VAL A 32 -4.83 9.18 6.93
N ALA A 33 -3.57 9.43 6.55
CA ALA A 33 -3.10 9.16 5.20
C ALA A 33 -3.15 7.66 4.88
N CYS A 34 -2.72 6.81 5.82
CA CYS A 34 -2.81 5.36 5.69
C CYS A 34 -4.25 4.91 5.45
N MET A 35 -5.19 5.33 6.30
CA MET A 35 -6.60 4.96 6.18
C MET A 35 -7.17 5.37 4.81
N HIS A 36 -6.97 6.62 4.39
CA HIS A 36 -7.48 7.11 3.11
C HIS A 36 -6.91 6.34 1.91
N VAL A 37 -5.61 6.03 1.91
CA VAL A 37 -4.98 5.29 0.80
C VAL A 37 -5.49 3.85 0.75
N LEU A 38 -5.59 3.16 1.89
CA LEU A 38 -6.05 1.78 1.96
C LEU A 38 -7.53 1.64 1.59
N ASP A 39 -8.38 2.56 2.04
CA ASP A 39 -9.82 2.57 1.72
C ASP A 39 -10.07 2.91 0.25
N ALA A 40 -9.34 3.88 -0.32
CA ALA A 40 -9.45 4.22 -1.74
C ALA A 40 -9.03 3.04 -2.63
N ALA A 41 -7.90 2.39 -2.33
CA ALA A 41 -7.42 1.24 -3.07
C ALA A 41 -8.39 0.06 -3.01
N LYS A 42 -8.95 -0.23 -1.83
CA LYS A 42 -10.00 -1.23 -1.64
C LYS A 42 -11.22 -0.90 -2.50
N THR A 43 -11.74 0.31 -2.40
CA THR A 43 -12.94 0.75 -3.13
C THR A 43 -12.74 0.60 -4.65
N LEU A 44 -11.58 1.02 -5.16
CA LEU A 44 -11.24 0.88 -6.58
C LEU A 44 -11.10 -0.59 -6.99
N GLY A 45 -10.47 -1.41 -6.16
CA GLY A 45 -10.30 -2.84 -6.44
C GLY A 45 -11.61 -3.65 -6.40
N GLU A 46 -12.56 -3.26 -5.56
CA GLU A 46 -13.87 -3.94 -5.46
C GLU A 46 -14.70 -3.75 -6.74
N ILE A 47 -14.61 -2.57 -7.36
CA ILE A 47 -15.35 -2.24 -8.60
C ILE A 47 -14.63 -2.63 -9.89
N ASP A 48 -13.32 -2.92 -9.84
CA ASP A 48 -12.57 -3.33 -11.02
C ASP A 48 -13.10 -4.69 -11.54
N ALA A 49 -13.30 -4.76 -12.86
CA ALA A 49 -13.75 -5.97 -13.55
C ALA A 49 -12.60 -6.98 -13.71
N GLN A 50 -11.36 -6.51 -13.72
CA GLN A 50 -10.16 -7.33 -13.77
C GLN A 50 -9.67 -7.67 -12.35
N ARG A 51 -8.89 -8.76 -12.24
CA ARG A 51 -8.25 -9.16 -10.99
C ARG A 51 -7.05 -8.25 -10.72
N VAL A 52 -7.31 -7.08 -10.15
CA VAL A 52 -6.28 -6.15 -9.67
C VAL A 52 -5.74 -6.60 -8.32
N GLN A 53 -4.45 -6.38 -8.10
CA GLN A 53 -3.80 -6.52 -6.81
C GLN A 53 -3.17 -5.19 -6.39
N TYR A 54 -3.19 -4.90 -5.10
CA TYR A 54 -2.43 -3.78 -4.53
C TYR A 54 -1.41 -4.28 -3.53
N ARG A 55 -0.39 -3.48 -3.28
CA ARG A 55 0.53 -3.68 -2.17
C ARG A 55 1.07 -2.36 -1.66
N VAL A 56 1.38 -2.30 -0.37
CA VAL A 56 2.16 -1.21 0.23
C VAL A 56 3.60 -1.68 0.39
N VAL A 57 4.54 -0.85 -0.04
CA VAL A 57 5.97 -1.13 0.03
C VAL A 57 6.74 0.02 0.67
N THR A 58 7.91 -0.26 1.25
CA THR A 58 8.83 0.80 1.71
C THR A 58 9.44 1.58 0.54
N GLU A 59 9.88 2.81 0.79
CA GLU A 59 10.59 3.65 -0.19
C GLU A 59 12.11 3.42 -0.21
N ASP A 60 12.55 2.18 -0.05
CA ASP A 60 13.96 1.83 -0.09
C ASP A 60 14.41 1.44 -1.50
N ALA A 61 15.74 1.39 -1.72
CA ALA A 61 16.31 0.88 -2.98
C ALA A 61 15.92 -0.59 -3.25
N LEU A 62 15.65 -1.34 -2.19
CA LEU A 62 15.06 -2.68 -2.21
C LEU A 62 13.75 -2.63 -1.41
N PRO A 63 12.61 -2.33 -2.06
CA PRO A 63 11.33 -2.16 -1.36
C PRO A 63 10.88 -3.44 -0.67
N GLU A 64 10.59 -3.37 0.63
CA GLU A 64 9.94 -4.44 1.37
C GLU A 64 8.43 -4.34 1.21
N VAL A 65 7.75 -5.47 1.00
CA VAL A 65 6.28 -5.50 0.93
C VAL A 65 5.72 -5.63 2.34
N LEU A 66 4.96 -4.62 2.78
CA LEU A 66 4.39 -4.59 4.12
C LEU A 66 3.02 -5.26 4.16
N MET A 67 2.21 -5.02 3.13
CA MET A 67 0.84 -5.54 3.03
C MET A 67 0.40 -5.65 1.58
N THR A 68 -0.52 -6.58 1.34
CA THR A 68 -1.10 -6.85 0.02
C THR A 68 -2.61 -6.85 0.09
N TRP A 69 -3.26 -6.43 -0.99
CA TRP A 69 -4.70 -6.52 -1.16
C TRP A 69 -5.04 -7.30 -2.42
N SER A 70 -6.04 -8.19 -2.31
CA SER A 70 -6.73 -8.79 -3.45
C SER A 70 -8.24 -8.76 -3.19
N LYS A 71 -9.05 -8.87 -4.25
CA LYS A 71 -10.51 -8.92 -4.14
C LYS A 71 -10.99 -10.11 -3.28
N ASP A 72 -10.28 -11.23 -3.35
CA ASP A 72 -10.65 -12.47 -2.67
C ASP A 72 -10.23 -12.45 -1.18
N ASP A 73 -9.16 -11.73 -0.85
CA ASP A 73 -8.50 -11.80 0.45
C ASP A 73 -8.61 -10.55 1.31
N GLY A 74 -8.95 -9.41 0.71
CA GLY A 74 -8.82 -8.10 1.35
C GLY A 74 -7.35 -7.77 1.67
N TRP A 75 -7.15 -6.82 2.59
CA TRP A 75 -5.81 -6.45 3.07
C TRP A 75 -5.24 -7.54 3.98
N LYS A 76 -4.01 -7.97 3.72
CA LYS A 76 -3.25 -8.89 4.54
C LYS A 76 -1.83 -8.37 4.76
N ASP A 77 -1.35 -8.45 5.99
CA ASP A 77 0.04 -8.21 6.33
C ASP A 77 0.92 -9.32 5.75
N VAL A 78 2.08 -8.95 5.22
CA VAL A 78 3.09 -9.91 4.82
C VAL A 78 3.86 -10.31 6.08
N ARG A 79 3.62 -11.53 6.58
CA ARG A 79 4.42 -12.08 7.66
C ARG A 79 5.78 -12.47 7.10
N HIS A 80 6.82 -11.76 7.51
CA HIS A 80 8.20 -12.26 7.41
C HIS A 80 8.38 -13.30 8.52
N GLY A 81 8.48 -14.58 8.14
CA GLY A 81 8.85 -15.67 9.04
C GLY A 81 10.35 -15.68 9.31
#